data_AF-A0A954FHA5-F1
#
_entry.id   AF-A0A954FHA5-F1
#
_cell.length_a   1.000
_cell.length_b   1.000
_cell.length_c   1.000
_cell.angle_alpha   90.00
_cell.angle_beta   90.00
_cell.angle_gamma   90.00
#
_symmetry.space_group_name_H-M   'P 1'
#
loop_
_entity.id
_entity.type
_entity.pdbx_description
1 polymer ?
#
loop_
_entity_poly.entity_id
_entity_poly.type
_entity_poly.pdbx_seq_one_letter_code
_entity_poly.pdbx_strand_id
1 'polypeptide(L)'
;MSTTVVNILKDDCSEGDFVYIGRQNNRLSQTASKWANPFVEGKDGTRTEVIEQYRQWIQTQPELMAALPELRGKVLGCYCKPKACHGDVLVAMVDSEPESASTAIAVCESALAKSERQLADAMQAAFSAFYSQGLILERILTDKEFKEAGFDT
;
A
#
# COMPACT_ATOMS: atom_id res chain seq x y z
N MET A 1 2.29 10.01 16.05
CA MET A 1 1.72 11.37 16.13
C MET A 1 0.53 11.42 15.18
N SER A 2 -0.63 11.89 15.63
CA SER A 2 -1.85 11.96 14.79
C SER A 2 -1.79 13.19 13.89
N THR A 3 -2.21 13.04 12.64
CA THR A 3 -2.33 14.16 11.68
C THR A 3 -3.58 14.97 12.00
N THR A 4 -3.48 16.29 12.09
CA THR A 4 -4.61 17.18 12.44
C THR A 4 -4.79 18.29 11.41
N VAL A 5 -6.00 18.85 11.31
CA VAL A 5 -6.30 19.99 10.43
C VAL A 5 -6.57 21.23 11.26
N VAL A 6 -5.84 22.31 11.00
CA VAL A 6 -5.97 23.61 11.68
C VAL A 6 -6.45 24.70 10.73
N ASN A 7 -7.13 25.69 11.30
CA ASN A 7 -7.49 26.91 10.60
C ASN A 7 -6.36 27.94 10.67
N ILE A 8 -5.68 28.14 9.56
CA ILE A 8 -4.58 29.11 9.42
C ILE A 8 -4.96 30.58 9.65
N LEU A 9 -6.26 30.92 9.66
CA LEU A 9 -6.77 32.28 9.87
C LEU A 9 -7.30 32.53 11.28
N LYS A 10 -7.57 31.46 12.03
CA LYS A 10 -8.26 31.55 13.32
C LYS A 10 -7.47 30.94 14.46
N ASP A 11 -6.63 29.95 14.17
CA ASP A 11 -5.83 29.27 15.16
C ASP A 11 -4.43 29.92 15.19
N ASP A 12 -3.84 30.00 16.38
CA ASP A 12 -2.49 30.53 16.60
C ASP A 12 -1.44 29.53 16.06
N CYS A 13 -1.28 29.51 14.74
CA CYS A 13 -0.30 28.67 14.05
C CYS A 13 0.92 29.53 13.70
N SER A 14 2.12 29.22 14.20
CA SER A 14 3.35 29.84 13.69
C SER A 14 3.50 29.51 12.19
N GLU A 15 3.93 30.48 11.38
CA GLU A 15 4.33 30.23 10.00
C GLU A 15 5.47 29.20 9.98
N GLY A 16 5.17 27.96 9.58
CA GLY A 16 6.15 26.86 9.49
C GLY A 16 5.73 25.56 10.18
N ASP A 17 4.74 25.60 11.09
CA ASP A 17 4.32 24.41 11.84
C ASP A 17 3.30 23.54 11.08
N PHE A 18 2.78 24.03 9.96
CA PHE A 18 1.74 23.36 9.19
C PHE A 18 2.07 23.22 7.70
N VAL A 19 1.53 22.16 7.09
CA VAL A 19 1.53 21.94 5.64
C VAL A 19 0.28 22.55 5.05
N TYR A 20 0.43 23.54 4.17
CA TYR A 20 -0.71 24.11 3.48
C TYR A 20 -1.32 23.11 2.48
N ILE A 21 -2.61 22.83 2.62
CA ILE A 21 -3.37 21.91 1.75
C ILE A 21 -4.46 22.63 0.94
N GLY A 22 -4.57 23.95 1.07
CA GLY A 22 -5.62 24.75 0.43
C GLY A 22 -5.34 25.09 -1.03
N ARG A 23 -6.34 25.71 -1.68
CA ARG A 23 -6.22 26.30 -3.01
C ARG A 23 -5.36 27.57 -3.00
N GLN A 24 -4.93 28.04 -4.16
CA GLN A 24 -4.23 29.31 -4.26
C GLN A 24 -5.06 30.44 -3.63
N ASN A 25 -4.43 31.21 -2.75
CA ASN A 25 -5.05 32.34 -2.11
C ASN A 25 -4.08 33.52 -2.10
N ASN A 26 -4.26 34.42 -3.07
CA ASN A 26 -3.41 35.60 -3.23
C ASN A 26 -3.51 36.58 -2.05
N ARG A 27 -4.59 36.55 -1.26
CA ARG A 27 -4.72 37.40 -0.07
C ARG A 27 -3.84 36.93 1.08
N LEU A 28 -3.52 35.64 1.10
CA LEU A 28 -2.67 35.02 2.10
C LEU A 28 -1.26 34.75 1.55
N SER A 29 -0.96 35.22 0.34
CA SER A 29 0.28 34.91 -0.38
C SER A 29 0.56 33.39 -0.47
N GLN A 30 -0.49 32.57 -0.48
CA GLN A 30 -0.37 31.11 -0.52
C GLN A 30 -0.54 30.59 -1.94
N THR A 31 0.39 29.76 -2.40
CA THR A 31 0.32 29.03 -3.66
C THR A 31 -0.63 27.83 -3.53
N ALA A 32 -1.18 27.36 -4.65
CA ALA A 32 -2.01 26.14 -4.62
C ALA A 32 -1.17 24.95 -4.18
N SER A 33 -1.65 24.22 -3.18
CA SER A 33 -1.06 22.95 -2.77
C SER A 33 -1.40 21.85 -3.77
N LYS A 34 -0.52 20.84 -3.89
CA LYS A 34 -0.83 19.61 -4.63
C LYS A 34 -2.03 18.85 -4.04
N TRP A 35 -2.33 19.10 -2.76
CA TRP A 35 -3.46 18.54 -2.02
C TRP A 35 -4.75 19.36 -2.13
N ALA A 36 -4.73 20.46 -2.90
CA ALA A 36 -5.89 21.33 -3.05
C ALA A 36 -7.07 20.59 -3.69
N ASN A 37 -8.29 20.87 -3.21
CA ASN A 37 -9.50 20.35 -3.82
C ASN A 37 -9.77 21.05 -5.17
N PRO A 38 -9.82 20.33 -6.32
CA PRO A 38 -10.14 20.91 -7.62
C PRO A 38 -11.60 21.34 -7.74
N PHE A 39 -12.51 20.76 -6.94
CA PHE A 39 -13.93 21.04 -6.97
C PHE A 39 -14.29 22.30 -6.17
N VAL A 40 -15.26 23.08 -6.66
CA VAL A 40 -15.65 24.38 -6.12
C VAL A 40 -17.10 24.34 -5.64
N GLU A 41 -17.29 24.65 -4.35
CA GLU A 41 -18.61 24.83 -3.75
C GLU A 41 -19.44 25.85 -4.56
N GLY A 42 -20.68 25.50 -4.86
CA GLY A 42 -21.61 26.32 -5.65
C GLY A 42 -21.53 26.09 -7.16
N LYS A 43 -20.36 25.70 -7.69
CA LYS A 43 -20.21 25.34 -9.11
C LYS A 43 -20.44 23.84 -9.33
N ASP A 44 -19.75 23.03 -8.53
CA ASP A 44 -19.72 21.57 -8.68
C ASP A 44 -20.62 20.86 -7.66
N GLY A 45 -21.36 21.63 -6.85
CA GLY A 45 -22.32 21.14 -5.87
C GLY A 45 -22.23 21.84 -4.51
N THR A 46 -22.92 21.26 -3.54
CA THR A 46 -22.85 21.62 -2.12
C THR A 46 -21.49 21.24 -1.52
N ARG A 47 -21.16 21.81 -0.34
CA ARG A 47 -19.91 21.50 0.37
C ARG A 47 -19.72 19.99 0.59
N THR A 48 -20.78 19.27 0.96
CA THR A 48 -20.71 17.83 1.19
C THR A 48 -20.43 17.06 -0.10
N GLU A 49 -21.11 17.41 -1.19
CA GLU A 49 -20.91 16.77 -2.50
C GLU A 49 -19.49 17.03 -3.04
N VAL A 50 -18.99 18.24 -2.89
CA VAL A 50 -17.63 18.62 -3.31
C VAL A 50 -16.54 17.90 -2.49
N ILE A 51 -16.79 17.62 -1.22
CA ILE A 51 -15.88 16.84 -0.37
C ILE A 51 -15.93 15.35 -0.74
N GLU A 52 -17.11 14.82 -1.06
CA GLU A 52 -17.25 13.43 -1.48
C GLU A 52 -16.65 13.19 -2.86
N GLN A 53 -16.86 14.13 -3.80
CA GLN A 53 -16.16 14.13 -5.09
C GLN A 53 -14.64 14.15 -4.90
N TYR A 54 -14.13 14.95 -3.96
CA TYR A 54 -12.71 14.96 -3.63
C TYR A 54 -12.21 13.61 -3.08
N ARG A 55 -12.98 12.96 -2.21
CA ARG A 55 -12.66 11.62 -1.68
C ARG A 55 -12.51 10.59 -2.80
N GLN A 56 -13.40 10.62 -3.78
CA GLN A 56 -13.33 9.70 -4.92
C GLN A 56 -12.18 10.07 -5.85
N TRP A 57 -12.00 11.36 -6.14
CA TRP A 57 -10.96 11.85 -7.03
C TRP A 57 -9.55 11.54 -6.52
N ILE A 58 -9.26 11.77 -5.24
CA ILE A 58 -7.90 11.55 -4.71
C ILE A 58 -7.45 10.09 -4.84
N GLN A 59 -8.37 9.13 -4.72
CA GLN A 59 -8.09 7.70 -4.90
C GLN A 59 -7.73 7.35 -6.36
N THR A 60 -8.16 8.16 -7.33
CA THR A 60 -7.79 8.00 -8.74
C THR A 60 -6.41 8.56 -9.08
N GLN A 61 -5.76 9.27 -8.14
CA GLN A 61 -4.49 9.94 -8.36
C GLN A 61 -3.34 9.13 -7.74
N PRO A 62 -2.66 8.26 -8.51
CA PRO A 62 -1.63 7.36 -7.96
C PRO A 62 -0.45 8.12 -7.35
N GLU A 63 -0.04 9.25 -7.94
CA GLU A 63 1.07 10.06 -7.43
C GLU A 63 0.73 10.72 -6.07
N LEU A 64 -0.50 11.18 -5.90
CA LEU A 64 -0.95 11.75 -4.63
C LEU A 64 -1.15 10.65 -3.58
N MET A 65 -1.72 9.51 -3.96
CA MET A 65 -1.83 8.35 -3.05
C MET A 65 -0.46 7.89 -2.56
N ALA A 66 0.56 7.85 -3.42
CA ALA A 66 1.93 7.53 -3.04
C ALA A 66 2.56 8.58 -2.11
N ALA A 67 2.12 9.85 -2.20
CA ALA A 67 2.58 10.94 -1.35
C ALA A 67 1.82 11.04 -0.01
N LEU A 68 0.70 10.33 0.19
CA LEU A 68 -0.09 10.41 1.43
C LEU A 68 0.71 10.17 2.72
N PRO A 69 1.68 9.22 2.78
CA PRO A 69 2.49 9.00 3.96
C PRO A 69 3.28 10.24 4.41
N GLU A 70 3.55 11.19 3.51
CA GLU A 70 4.25 12.43 3.84
C GLU A 70 3.45 13.31 4.81
N LEU A 71 2.14 13.14 4.90
CA LEU A 71 1.23 13.91 5.76
C LEU A 71 1.10 13.31 7.16
N ARG A 72 1.64 12.10 7.39
CA ARG A 72 1.52 11.39 8.66
C ARG A 72 2.24 12.16 9.78
N GLY A 73 1.51 12.46 10.84
CA GLY A 73 2.00 13.21 12.00
C GLY A 73 2.25 14.69 11.76
N LYS A 74 1.83 15.23 10.60
CA LYS A 74 1.92 16.68 10.31
C LYS A 74 0.63 17.40 10.65
N VAL A 75 0.74 18.70 10.89
CA VAL A 75 -0.41 19.60 11.00
C VAL A 75 -0.75 20.11 9.59
N LEU A 76 -1.99 19.98 9.17
CA LEU A 76 -2.47 20.43 7.86
C LEU A 76 -3.20 21.76 7.99
N GLY A 77 -2.72 22.79 7.30
CA GLY A 77 -3.32 24.11 7.33
C GLY A 77 -4.36 24.30 6.23
N CYS A 78 -5.60 24.63 6.61
CA CYS A 78 -6.64 25.02 5.67
C CYS A 78 -7.57 26.09 6.25
N TYR A 79 -7.98 27.06 5.43
CA TYR A 79 -8.90 28.13 5.85
C TYR A 79 -10.39 27.73 5.89
N CYS A 80 -10.73 26.49 5.53
CA CYS A 80 -12.12 26.01 5.47
C CYS A 80 -12.74 25.68 6.84
N LYS A 81 -11.92 25.31 7.83
CA LYS A 81 -12.39 25.00 9.19
C LYS A 81 -13.09 26.22 9.82
N PRO A 82 -14.08 26.07 10.70
CA PRO A 82 -14.56 24.83 11.34
C PRO A 82 -15.58 24.03 10.50
N LYS A 83 -15.92 24.49 9.29
CA LYS A 83 -16.81 23.73 8.40
C LYS A 83 -16.09 22.48 7.88
N ALA A 84 -16.86 21.53 7.34
CA ALA A 84 -16.31 20.34 6.71
C ALA A 84 -15.23 20.72 5.68
N CYS A 85 -14.07 20.06 5.77
CA CYS A 85 -12.88 20.38 5.01
C CYS A 85 -12.40 19.15 4.25
N HIS A 86 -11.80 19.34 3.08
CA HIS A 86 -11.15 18.25 2.35
C HIS A 86 -9.94 17.67 3.12
N GLY A 87 -9.32 18.45 4.00
CA GLY A 87 -8.29 17.98 4.92
C GLY A 87 -8.77 16.86 5.84
N ASP A 88 -10.06 16.84 6.20
CA ASP A 88 -10.64 15.76 7.01
C ASP A 88 -10.60 14.42 6.25
N VAL A 89 -10.70 14.46 4.92
CA VAL A 89 -10.55 13.27 4.06
C VAL A 89 -9.12 12.77 4.06
N LEU A 90 -8.13 13.67 3.98
CA LEU A 90 -6.72 13.31 4.02
C LEU A 90 -6.32 12.69 5.37
N VAL A 91 -6.76 13.27 6.48
CA VAL A 91 -6.54 12.71 7.83
C VAL A 91 -7.15 11.31 7.91
N ALA A 92 -8.42 11.16 7.51
CA ALA A 92 -9.08 9.87 7.52
C ALA A 92 -8.33 8.82 6.68
N MET A 93 -7.80 9.20 5.51
CA MET A 93 -7.01 8.30 4.66
C MET A 93 -5.69 7.89 5.32
N VAL A 94 -4.94 8.85 5.86
CA VAL A 94 -3.65 8.61 6.53
C VAL A 94 -3.79 7.72 7.77
N ASP A 95 -4.88 7.92 8.53
CA ASP A 95 -5.20 7.12 9.72
C ASP A 95 -5.78 5.75 9.36
N SER A 96 -6.46 5.63 8.21
CA SER A 96 -7.00 4.36 7.66
C SER A 96 -5.98 3.49 6.91
N GLU A 97 -4.73 3.96 6.81
CA GLU A 97 -3.55 3.17 6.43
C GLU A 97 -2.78 2.63 7.68
N PRO A 98 -3.41 2.10 8.75
CA PRO A 98 -2.65 1.53 9.84
C PRO A 98 -2.19 0.15 9.36
N GLU A 99 -0.87 -0.08 9.27
CA GLU A 99 -0.27 -1.41 9.40
C GLU A 99 -0.74 -2.51 8.40
N SER A 100 -1.62 -2.22 7.43
CA SER A 100 -2.27 -3.21 6.58
C SER A 100 -1.43 -3.55 5.38
N ALA A 101 -0.61 -2.64 4.88
CA ALA A 101 0.43 -2.94 3.90
C ALA A 101 1.54 -3.82 4.52
N SER A 102 1.96 -3.53 5.76
CA SER A 102 2.97 -4.35 6.44
C SER A 102 2.44 -5.73 6.84
N THR A 103 1.18 -5.82 7.26
CA THR A 103 0.54 -7.10 7.60
C THR A 103 0.17 -7.89 6.35
N ALA A 104 -0.33 -7.27 5.28
CA ALA A 104 -0.66 -7.96 4.04
C ALA A 104 0.59 -8.47 3.30
N ILE A 105 1.68 -7.69 3.30
CA ILE A 105 2.97 -8.16 2.75
C ILE A 105 3.51 -9.31 3.62
N ALA A 106 3.51 -9.20 4.96
CA ALA A 106 3.94 -10.30 5.84
C ALA A 106 3.07 -11.57 5.69
N VAL A 107 1.76 -11.41 5.50
CA VAL A 107 0.84 -12.53 5.23
C VAL A 107 1.16 -13.18 3.88
N CYS A 108 1.41 -12.38 2.82
CA CYS A 108 1.81 -12.92 1.52
C CYS A 108 3.17 -13.61 1.55
N GLU A 109 4.18 -13.03 2.22
CA GLU A 109 5.51 -13.64 2.38
C GLU A 109 5.43 -14.97 3.15
N SER A 110 4.65 -15.01 4.23
CA SER A 110 4.45 -16.25 4.99
C SER A 110 3.67 -17.31 4.23
N ALA A 111 2.72 -16.91 3.37
CA ALA A 111 1.97 -17.82 2.50
C ALA A 111 2.84 -18.43 1.38
N LEU A 112 3.74 -17.64 0.77
CA LEU A 112 4.72 -18.10 -0.20
C LEU A 112 5.73 -19.08 0.42
N ALA A 113 6.25 -18.78 1.62
CA ALA A 113 7.15 -19.69 2.33
C ALA A 113 6.50 -21.05 2.69
N LYS A 114 5.18 -21.06 2.90
CA LYS A 114 4.43 -22.29 3.23
C LYS A 114 4.25 -23.19 2.02
N SER A 115 4.03 -22.64 0.82
CA SER A 115 3.85 -23.43 -0.40
C SER A 115 5.16 -24.07 -0.87
N GLU A 116 6.30 -23.39 -0.73
CA GLU A 116 7.62 -23.97 -1.04
C GLU A 116 7.96 -25.17 -0.15
N ARG A 117 7.65 -25.07 1.15
CA ARG A 117 7.88 -26.17 2.10
C ARG A 117 6.97 -27.36 1.83
N GLN A 118 5.70 -27.12 1.47
CA GLN A 118 4.77 -28.18 1.10
C GLN A 118 5.19 -28.90 -0.19
N LEU A 119 5.74 -28.19 -1.17
CA LEU A 119 6.31 -28.78 -2.39
C LEU A 119 7.53 -29.65 -2.07
N ALA A 120 8.44 -29.18 -1.21
CA ALA A 120 9.61 -29.94 -0.78
C ALA A 120 9.21 -31.21 -0.01
N ASP A 121 8.26 -31.11 0.93
CA ASP A 121 7.78 -32.25 1.72
C ASP A 121 7.06 -33.29 0.84
N ALA A 122 6.28 -32.84 -0.15
CA ALA A 122 5.61 -33.72 -1.10
C ALA A 122 6.62 -34.45 -2.01
N MET A 123 7.66 -33.75 -2.49
CA MET A 123 8.74 -34.35 -3.27
C MET A 123 9.55 -35.36 -2.45
N GLN A 124 9.86 -35.04 -1.20
CA GLN A 124 10.57 -35.93 -0.27
C GLN A 124 9.73 -37.18 0.04
N ALA A 125 8.42 -37.03 0.24
CA ALA A 125 7.49 -38.13 0.48
C ALA A 125 7.34 -39.04 -0.74
N ALA A 126 7.24 -38.46 -1.95
CA ALA A 126 7.19 -39.22 -3.19
C ALA A 126 8.49 -40.01 -3.44
N PHE A 127 9.64 -39.38 -3.17
CA PHE A 127 10.94 -40.04 -3.25
C PHE A 127 11.04 -41.17 -2.23
N SER A 128 10.70 -40.91 -0.96
CA SER A 128 10.71 -41.93 0.09
C SER A 128 9.77 -43.09 -0.21
N ALA A 129 8.57 -42.83 -0.73
CA ALA A 129 7.63 -43.87 -1.14
C ALA A 129 8.21 -44.73 -2.27
N PHE A 130 8.83 -44.10 -3.26
CA PHE A 130 9.44 -44.78 -4.39
C PHE A 130 10.68 -45.62 -4.01
N TYR A 131 11.48 -45.17 -3.04
CA TYR A 131 12.57 -45.96 -2.45
C TYR A 131 12.07 -47.11 -1.57
N SER A 132 11.01 -46.90 -0.80
CA SER A 132 10.43 -47.93 0.10
C SER A 132 9.77 -49.09 -0.66
N GLN A 133 9.30 -48.84 -1.88
CA GLN A 133 8.74 -49.85 -2.78
C GLN A 133 9.81 -50.57 -3.63
N GLY A 134 11.10 -50.26 -3.44
CA GLY A 134 12.21 -50.97 -4.09
C GLY A 134 12.41 -50.67 -5.59
N LEU A 135 11.69 -49.70 -6.16
CA LEU A 135 11.62 -49.51 -7.61
C LEU A 135 12.85 -48.81 -8.24
N ILE A 136 13.74 -48.18 -7.46
CA ILE A 136 14.97 -47.56 -8.00
C ILE A 136 16.11 -48.56 -8.13
N LEU A 137 16.28 -49.48 -7.18
CA LEU A 137 17.40 -50.43 -7.24
C LEU A 137 17.14 -51.55 -8.25
N GLU A 138 15.89 -51.98 -8.45
CA GLU A 138 15.62 -53.01 -9.46
C GLU A 138 15.75 -52.48 -10.89
N ARG A 139 15.40 -51.23 -11.22
CA ARG A 139 15.54 -50.69 -12.59
C ARG A 139 17.00 -50.44 -12.97
N ILE A 140 17.85 -50.01 -12.03
CA ILE A 140 19.31 -49.85 -12.26
C ILE A 140 20.01 -51.21 -12.38
N LEU A 141 19.53 -52.25 -11.70
CA LEU A 141 20.12 -53.60 -11.75
C LEU A 141 19.53 -54.52 -12.84
N THR A 142 18.35 -54.19 -13.40
CA THR A 142 17.69 -54.99 -14.46
C THR A 142 17.95 -54.51 -15.87
N ASP A 143 18.64 -53.37 -16.07
CA ASP A 143 19.22 -53.02 -17.37
C ASP A 143 20.44 -53.92 -17.64
N LYS A 144 20.16 -55.19 -17.96
CA LYS A 144 21.10 -56.14 -18.55
C LYS A 144 21.70 -55.62 -19.87
N GLU A 145 21.15 -54.58 -20.47
CA GLU A 145 21.68 -53.95 -21.69
C GLU A 145 22.82 -52.94 -21.43
N PHE A 146 23.01 -52.43 -20.20
CA PHE A 146 24.06 -51.43 -19.95
C PHE A 146 25.47 -52.03 -19.72
N LYS A 147 25.55 -53.34 -19.43
CA LYS A 147 26.84 -54.06 -19.33
C LYS A 147 27.38 -54.59 -20.66
N GLU A 148 26.61 -54.51 -21.74
CA GLU A 148 27.07 -54.88 -23.09
C GLU A 148 27.52 -53.67 -23.92
N ALA A 149 27.23 -52.44 -23.48
CA ALA A 149 27.77 -51.23 -24.07
C ALA A 149 29.19 -50.98 -23.55
N GLY A 150 30.17 -51.65 -24.15
CA GLY A 150 31.59 -51.59 -23.79
C GLY A 150 32.16 -50.17 -23.72
N PHE A 151 32.13 -49.59 -22.53
CA PHE A 151 33.00 -48.47 -22.18
C PHE A 151 34.14 -49.04 -21.32
N ASP A 152 35.24 -49.32 -22.00
CA ASP A 152 36.52 -49.67 -21.39
C ASP A 152 37.00 -48.52 -20.49
N THR A 153 37.42 -48.90 -19.28
CA THR A 153 38.18 -48.19 -18.23
C THR A 153 38.20 -46.66 -18.21
#